data_AF-A0A8H8NEK4-F1
#
_entry.id   AF-A0A8H8NEK4-F1
#
_cell.length_a   1.000
_cell.length_b   1.000
_cell.length_c   1.000
_cell.angle_alpha   90.00
_cell.angle_beta   90.00
_cell.angle_gamma   90.00
#
_symmetry.space_group_name_H-M   'P 1'
#
loop_
_entity.id
_entity.type
_entity.pdbx_description
1 polymer ?
#
loop_
_entity_poly.entity_id
_entity_poly.type
_entity_poly.pdbx_seq_one_letter_code
_entity_poly.pdbx_strand_id
1 'polypeptide(L)'
;MSKGNLYQADMGQLKAANATPIEWGATNAPPFDASGYVPVMGLAQNHIHFLNRDANTDGQANIFVIHFAYWQPEVQMYAPGNNAGTFPQKHGQVASFFAGDVSVQKRFAFIPDDMSNTYVIDVEKNTTTVLPPPPASAGFASNPVGLMGRYSASPAALVYLSPANELHYLAVDQNNMAAATGNKWAQISSSELVAAAAVDPSATSAPVSGSASSTATGMVTTRATGSATGSASKPSGTTSANGALGLDVGLGASLVAVLVGVQAWFMF
;
A
#
# COMPACT_ATOMS: atom_id res chain seq x y z
N MET A 1 -9.55 -10.51 0.60
CA MET A 1 -9.88 -11.69 -0.24
C MET A 1 -11.39 -11.79 -0.33
N SER A 2 -11.95 -12.32 -1.42
CA SER A 2 -13.40 -12.42 -1.61
C SER A 2 -13.80 -13.90 -1.64
N LYS A 3 -14.79 -14.29 -0.83
CA LYS A 3 -15.26 -15.69 -0.72
C LYS A 3 -14.10 -16.71 -0.55
N GLY A 4 -13.09 -16.35 0.24
CA GLY A 4 -11.92 -17.20 0.49
C GLY A 4 -10.90 -17.30 -0.66
N ASN A 5 -11.08 -16.57 -1.76
CA ASN A 5 -10.19 -16.63 -2.93
C ASN A 5 -9.58 -15.26 -3.28
N LEU A 6 -8.46 -15.32 -4.02
CA LEU A 6 -7.98 -14.21 -4.83
C LEU A 6 -8.59 -14.32 -6.23
N TYR A 7 -8.66 -13.18 -6.90
CA TYR A 7 -9.18 -13.09 -8.26
C TYR A 7 -8.15 -12.39 -9.12
N GLN A 8 -8.06 -12.80 -10.37
CA GLN A 8 -7.17 -12.21 -11.35
C GLN A 8 -7.89 -11.97 -12.66
N ALA A 9 -7.40 -11.00 -13.42
CA ALA A 9 -7.81 -10.74 -14.79
C ALA A 9 -6.62 -11.07 -15.71
N ASP A 10 -6.87 -11.83 -16.78
CA ASP A 10 -5.83 -12.10 -17.78
C ASP A 10 -5.69 -10.90 -18.72
N MET A 11 -4.55 -10.22 -18.61
CA MET A 11 -4.20 -9.07 -19.44
C MET A 11 -3.26 -9.42 -20.60
N GLY A 12 -2.87 -10.69 -20.76
CA GLY A 12 -1.77 -11.10 -21.64
C GLY A 12 -1.98 -10.78 -23.13
N GLN A 13 -3.25 -10.71 -23.57
CA GLN A 13 -3.59 -10.34 -24.96
C GLN A 13 -3.95 -8.86 -25.12
N LEU A 14 -4.04 -8.09 -24.04
CA LEU A 14 -4.51 -6.71 -24.02
C LEU A 14 -3.34 -5.74 -24.11
N LYS A 15 -2.92 -5.43 -25.33
CA LYS A 15 -1.85 -4.46 -25.62
C LYS A 15 -2.34 -3.01 -25.71
N ALA A 16 -3.65 -2.80 -25.69
CA ALA A 16 -4.28 -1.49 -25.69
C ALA A 16 -5.60 -1.56 -24.93
N ALA A 17 -5.99 -0.45 -24.30
CA ALA A 17 -7.28 -0.32 -23.66
C ALA A 17 -8.40 -0.49 -24.71
N ASN A 18 -9.42 -1.27 -24.36
CA ASN A 18 -10.64 -1.40 -25.16
C ASN A 18 -11.86 -1.41 -24.23
N ALA A 19 -13.04 -1.26 -24.81
CA ALA A 19 -14.29 -1.16 -24.05
C ALA A 19 -14.86 -2.52 -23.61
N THR A 20 -14.24 -3.64 -24.02
CA THR A 20 -14.71 -4.99 -23.68
C THR A 20 -14.38 -5.27 -22.22
N PRO A 21 -15.38 -5.57 -21.37
CA PRO A 21 -15.12 -5.98 -19.99
C PRO A 21 -14.25 -7.24 -19.94
N ILE A 22 -13.35 -7.28 -18.97
CA ILE A 22 -12.47 -8.42 -18.72
C ILE A 22 -13.04 -9.18 -17.53
N GLU A 23 -13.24 -10.48 -17.69
CA GLU A 23 -13.73 -11.32 -16.61
C GLU A 23 -12.63 -11.58 -15.57
N TRP A 24 -13.03 -11.58 -14.29
CA TRP A 24 -12.17 -11.95 -13.18
C TRP A 24 -12.30 -13.44 -12.88
N GLY A 25 -11.22 -14.19 -13.09
CA GLY A 25 -11.14 -15.60 -12.71
C GLY A 25 -10.68 -15.77 -11.27
N ALA A 26 -11.27 -16.70 -10.54
CA ALA A 26 -10.75 -17.10 -9.23
C ALA A 26 -9.39 -17.79 -9.41
N THR A 27 -8.46 -17.51 -8.51
CA THR A 27 -7.19 -18.24 -8.42
C THR A 27 -7.41 -19.56 -7.66
N ASN A 28 -6.35 -20.36 -7.53
CA ASN A 28 -6.36 -21.45 -6.56
C ASN A 28 -6.59 -20.91 -5.13
N ALA A 29 -7.26 -21.72 -4.31
CA ALA A 29 -7.52 -21.38 -2.92
C ALA A 29 -6.20 -21.16 -2.16
N PRO A 30 -6.17 -20.24 -1.18
CA PRO A 30 -5.02 -20.07 -0.31
C PRO A 30 -4.67 -21.37 0.42
N PRO A 31 -3.38 -21.63 0.71
CA PRO A 31 -2.97 -22.80 1.49
C PRO A 31 -3.26 -22.63 3.00
N PHE A 32 -4.27 -21.83 3.37
CA PHE A 32 -4.74 -21.58 4.74
C PHE A 32 -6.23 -21.32 4.77
N ASP A 33 -6.81 -21.43 5.98
CA ASP A 33 -8.15 -20.94 6.25
C ASP A 33 -8.21 -19.41 6.17
N ALA A 34 -9.03 -18.94 5.24
CA ALA A 34 -9.27 -17.54 4.96
C ALA A 34 -10.49 -16.95 5.68
N SER A 35 -11.30 -17.79 6.36
CA SER A 35 -12.66 -17.45 6.79
C SER A 35 -12.74 -16.33 7.84
N GLY A 36 -11.69 -16.18 8.67
CA GLY A 36 -11.56 -15.11 9.65
C GLY A 36 -10.37 -14.17 9.41
N TYR A 37 -9.66 -14.34 8.29
CA TYR A 37 -8.41 -13.62 8.06
C TYR A 37 -8.68 -12.14 7.74
N VAL A 38 -8.22 -11.26 8.65
CA VAL A 38 -8.19 -9.81 8.43
C VAL A 38 -6.89 -9.47 7.69
N PRO A 39 -6.94 -8.96 6.45
CA PRO A 39 -5.74 -8.89 5.61
C PRO A 39 -4.65 -7.94 6.11
N VAL A 40 -3.47 -8.49 6.36
CA VAL A 40 -2.21 -7.76 6.54
C VAL A 40 -1.29 -8.15 5.38
N MET A 41 -1.29 -7.34 4.32
CA MET A 41 -0.66 -7.70 3.04
C MET A 41 0.38 -6.69 2.58
N GLY A 42 1.58 -7.16 2.27
CA GLY A 42 2.64 -6.37 1.63
C GLY A 42 2.87 -6.78 0.19
N LEU A 43 3.15 -5.80 -0.68
CA LEU A 43 3.57 -6.03 -2.06
C LEU A 43 5.10 -5.85 -2.17
N ALA A 44 5.79 -6.88 -2.67
CA ALA A 44 7.20 -6.81 -3.05
C ALA A 44 7.55 -7.91 -4.07
N GLN A 45 8.48 -7.64 -4.99
CA GLN A 45 8.92 -8.57 -6.04
C GLN A 45 7.77 -9.14 -6.87
N ASN A 46 6.75 -8.34 -7.18
CA ASN A 46 5.51 -8.80 -7.83
C ASN A 46 4.80 -9.93 -7.08
N HIS A 47 5.02 -10.03 -5.77
CA HIS A 47 4.39 -10.98 -4.87
C HIS A 47 3.59 -10.27 -3.79
N ILE A 48 2.50 -10.90 -3.34
CA ILE A 48 1.74 -10.47 -2.18
C ILE A 48 2.16 -11.34 -1.00
N HIS A 49 2.65 -10.71 0.06
CA HIS A 49 3.06 -11.31 1.31
C HIS A 49 1.92 -11.17 2.32
N PHE A 50 1.37 -12.29 2.77
CA PHE A 50 0.28 -12.39 3.74
C PHE A 50 0.86 -12.64 5.12
N LEU A 51 0.74 -11.66 6.02
CA LEU A 51 1.22 -11.70 7.39
C LEU A 51 0.06 -12.04 8.33
N ASN A 52 0.35 -12.40 9.59
CA ASN A 52 -0.67 -12.57 10.63
C ASN A 52 -1.82 -13.53 10.25
N ARG A 53 -1.50 -14.67 9.63
CA ARG A 53 -2.47 -15.75 9.46
C ARG A 53 -2.37 -16.74 10.60
N ASP A 54 -3.42 -17.54 10.77
CA ASP A 54 -3.43 -18.64 11.72
C ASP A 54 -2.36 -19.68 11.37
N ALA A 55 -1.69 -20.22 12.38
CA ALA A 55 -0.55 -21.16 12.31
C ALA A 55 0.81 -20.61 11.82
N ASN A 56 0.91 -19.35 11.39
CA ASN A 56 2.23 -18.72 11.21
C ASN A 56 2.81 -18.28 12.56
N THR A 57 4.14 -18.35 12.70
CA THR A 57 4.86 -17.73 13.82
C THR A 57 5.39 -16.35 13.44
N ASP A 58 5.99 -15.65 14.41
CA ASP A 58 6.72 -14.40 14.16
C ASP A 58 7.70 -14.54 13.00
N GLY A 59 7.74 -13.53 12.13
CA GLY A 59 8.61 -13.47 10.97
C GLY A 59 8.18 -14.33 9.79
N GLN A 60 6.99 -14.94 9.81
CA GLN A 60 6.52 -15.79 8.71
C GLN A 60 5.42 -15.15 7.87
N ALA A 61 5.50 -15.35 6.56
CA ALA A 61 4.46 -14.93 5.61
C ALA A 61 4.15 -16.01 4.56
N ASN A 62 2.95 -15.95 4.02
CA ASN A 62 2.58 -16.72 2.83
C ASN A 62 2.63 -15.85 1.61
N ILE A 63 3.01 -16.44 0.49
CA ILE A 63 3.32 -15.68 -0.70
C ILE A 63 2.37 -16.10 -1.82
N PHE A 64 1.75 -15.10 -2.43
CA PHE A 64 1.06 -15.23 -3.71
C PHE A 64 1.86 -14.54 -4.81
N VAL A 65 2.28 -15.31 -5.81
CA VAL A 65 3.05 -14.85 -6.97
C VAL A 65 2.07 -14.31 -8.01
N ILE A 66 2.05 -12.99 -8.21
CA ILE A 66 1.02 -12.32 -9.02
C ILE A 66 1.14 -12.72 -10.49
N HIS A 67 2.35 -12.78 -11.04
CA HIS A 67 2.55 -13.05 -12.47
C HIS A 67 2.28 -14.52 -12.89
N PHE A 68 2.09 -15.43 -11.91
CA PHE A 68 1.72 -16.82 -12.17
C PHE A 68 0.39 -17.21 -11.52
N ALA A 69 -0.28 -16.28 -10.84
CA ALA A 69 -1.53 -16.55 -10.14
C ALA A 69 -1.46 -17.69 -9.11
N TYR A 70 -0.32 -17.83 -8.45
CA TYR A 70 0.04 -19.06 -7.74
C TYR A 70 0.47 -18.79 -6.29
N TRP A 71 0.03 -19.64 -5.37
CA TRP A 71 0.49 -19.63 -3.98
C TRP A 71 1.78 -20.42 -3.84
N GLN A 72 2.83 -19.83 -3.28
CA GLN A 72 4.01 -20.60 -2.91
C GLN A 72 3.63 -21.65 -1.85
N PRO A 73 4.06 -22.92 -2.02
CA PRO A 73 3.67 -23.99 -1.10
C PRO A 73 4.33 -23.81 0.27
N GLU A 74 5.58 -23.36 0.29
CA GLU A 74 6.32 -23.12 1.52
C GLU A 74 6.00 -21.74 2.11
N VAL A 75 5.95 -21.69 3.44
CA VAL A 75 5.90 -20.44 4.21
C VAL A 75 7.27 -19.77 4.13
N GLN A 76 7.29 -18.47 3.82
CA GLN A 76 8.51 -17.68 3.78
C GLN A 76 8.86 -17.19 5.18
N MET A 77 10.12 -17.40 5.59
CA MET A 77 10.68 -16.88 6.84
C MET A 77 11.50 -15.62 6.58
N TYR A 78 11.37 -14.63 7.48
CA TYR A 78 12.15 -13.40 7.51
C TYR A 78 12.93 -13.31 8.83
N ALA A 79 14.24 -13.55 8.76
CA ALA A 79 15.10 -13.54 9.93
C ALA A 79 15.37 -12.11 10.45
N PRO A 80 15.75 -11.93 11.72
CA PRO A 80 16.21 -10.62 12.21
C PRO A 80 17.42 -10.11 11.41
N GLY A 81 17.31 -8.91 10.84
CA GLY A 81 18.36 -8.27 10.04
C GLY A 81 19.26 -7.32 10.83
N ASN A 82 18.79 -6.81 11.97
CA ASN A 82 19.52 -5.91 12.86
C ASN A 82 19.54 -6.38 14.33
N ASN A 83 19.33 -7.68 14.57
CA ASN A 83 19.26 -8.32 15.91
C ASN A 83 18.19 -7.77 16.86
N ALA A 84 17.26 -6.93 16.39
CA ALA A 84 16.17 -6.38 17.18
C ALA A 84 14.88 -7.23 17.10
N GLY A 85 14.96 -8.42 16.50
CA GLY A 85 13.83 -9.34 16.32
C GLY A 85 13.26 -9.33 14.90
N THR A 86 12.10 -9.96 14.76
CA THR A 86 11.32 -10.01 13.51
C THR A 86 9.90 -9.51 13.76
N PHE A 87 9.08 -9.40 12.71
CA PHE A 87 7.70 -8.93 12.87
C PHE A 87 6.85 -9.94 13.66
N PRO A 88 6.01 -9.49 14.60
CA PRO A 88 5.16 -10.37 15.38
C PRO A 88 3.97 -10.91 14.56
N GLN A 89 3.43 -12.06 14.97
CA GLN A 89 2.13 -12.56 14.52
C GLN A 89 0.99 -11.74 15.15
N LYS A 90 0.82 -10.50 14.69
CA LYS A 90 -0.23 -9.57 15.12
C LYS A 90 -0.87 -8.87 13.93
N HIS A 91 -2.10 -8.42 14.11
CA HIS A 91 -2.72 -7.54 13.14
C HIS A 91 -1.98 -6.18 13.11
N GLY A 92 -2.02 -5.54 11.95
CA GLY A 92 -1.30 -4.30 11.69
C GLY A 92 -1.57 -3.75 10.30
N GLN A 93 -0.86 -2.67 9.97
CA GLN A 93 -0.87 -2.08 8.64
C GLN A 93 0.45 -2.33 7.92
N VAL A 94 0.37 -2.34 6.59
CA VAL A 94 1.54 -2.51 5.73
C VAL A 94 1.64 -1.36 4.73
N ALA A 95 2.86 -0.91 4.47
CA ALA A 95 3.18 0.08 3.44
C ALA A 95 4.35 -0.42 2.58
N SER A 96 4.11 -0.67 1.28
CA SER A 96 5.15 -1.11 0.35
C SER A 96 6.03 0.04 -0.10
N PHE A 97 7.34 -0.15 -0.06
CA PHE A 97 8.30 0.80 -0.60
C PHE A 97 8.39 0.64 -2.11
N PHE A 98 7.81 1.59 -2.82
CA PHE A 98 7.97 1.65 -4.26
C PHE A 98 9.39 2.10 -4.59
N ALA A 99 10.04 1.36 -5.47
CA ALA A 99 11.22 1.84 -6.13
C ALA A 99 10.76 2.68 -7.35
N GLY A 100 11.58 3.62 -7.83
CA GLY A 100 11.19 4.48 -8.96
C GLY A 100 10.82 3.69 -10.22
N ASP A 101 10.39 4.40 -11.26
CA ASP A 101 9.62 3.93 -12.43
C ASP A 101 10.06 2.64 -13.16
N VAL A 102 11.26 2.12 -12.91
CA VAL A 102 11.83 0.96 -13.63
C VAL A 102 12.19 -0.22 -12.74
N SER A 103 11.85 -0.19 -11.45
CA SER A 103 12.29 -1.21 -10.49
C SER A 103 11.15 -1.79 -9.66
N VAL A 104 11.22 -3.11 -9.44
CA VAL A 104 10.28 -3.82 -8.57
C VAL A 104 10.47 -3.41 -7.11
N GLN A 105 9.39 -3.42 -6.35
CA GLN A 105 9.43 -3.12 -4.91
C GLN A 105 10.18 -4.25 -4.21
N LYS A 106 11.13 -3.92 -3.33
CA LYS A 106 11.95 -4.95 -2.65
C LYS A 106 11.62 -5.06 -1.17
N ARG A 107 10.84 -4.11 -0.65
CA ARG A 107 10.63 -3.92 0.78
C ARG A 107 9.22 -3.45 1.06
N PHE A 108 8.73 -3.77 2.24
CA PHE A 108 7.53 -3.17 2.80
C PHE A 108 7.70 -3.00 4.31
N ALA A 109 7.06 -1.98 4.87
CA ALA A 109 6.98 -1.77 6.31
C ALA A 109 5.70 -2.43 6.84
N PHE A 110 5.81 -3.15 7.95
CA PHE A 110 4.71 -3.63 8.78
C PHE A 110 4.72 -2.89 10.11
N ILE A 111 3.56 -2.37 10.52
CA ILE A 111 3.36 -1.66 11.77
C ILE A 111 2.20 -2.34 12.50
N PRO A 112 2.43 -3.02 13.64
CA PRO A 112 1.36 -3.64 14.40
C PRO A 112 0.36 -2.61 14.93
N ASP A 113 -0.86 -3.06 15.22
CA ASP A 113 -1.93 -2.18 15.73
C ASP A 113 -1.58 -1.49 17.07
N ASP A 114 -0.73 -2.14 17.87
CA ASP A 114 -0.24 -1.61 19.16
C ASP A 114 0.86 -0.56 19.00
N MET A 115 1.31 -0.28 17.77
CA MET A 115 2.38 0.65 17.44
C MET A 115 3.70 0.36 18.18
N SER A 116 3.93 -0.90 18.56
CA SER A 116 5.11 -1.29 19.34
C SER A 116 6.43 -1.01 18.63
N ASN A 117 6.50 -1.24 17.32
CA ASN A 117 7.65 -0.97 16.46
C ASN A 117 7.22 -0.80 15.00
N THR A 118 8.17 -0.38 14.16
CA THR A 118 8.06 -0.47 12.70
C THR A 118 8.98 -1.57 12.19
N TYR A 119 8.48 -2.52 11.42
CA TYR A 119 9.26 -3.64 10.89
C TYR A 119 9.41 -3.49 9.38
N VAL A 120 10.61 -3.32 8.86
CA VAL A 120 10.85 -3.28 7.41
C VAL A 120 11.34 -4.64 6.94
N ILE A 121 10.51 -5.31 6.14
CA ILE A 121 10.78 -6.62 5.58
C ILE A 121 11.53 -6.41 4.26
N ASP A 122 12.70 -7.02 4.13
CA ASP A 122 13.49 -7.11 2.89
C ASP A 122 13.31 -8.49 2.27
N VAL A 123 12.63 -8.53 1.12
CA VAL A 123 12.28 -9.80 0.47
C VAL A 123 13.39 -10.38 -0.38
N GLU A 124 14.42 -9.61 -0.71
CA GLU A 124 15.60 -10.14 -1.41
C GLU A 124 16.55 -10.81 -0.42
N LYS A 125 16.67 -10.25 0.78
CA LYS A 125 17.54 -10.78 1.83
C LYS A 125 16.85 -11.76 2.76
N ASN A 126 15.52 -11.87 2.69
CA ASN A 126 14.69 -12.60 3.65
C ASN A 126 14.97 -12.19 5.10
N THR A 127 15.04 -10.87 5.34
CA THR A 127 15.30 -10.31 6.67
C THR A 127 14.28 -9.25 7.06
N THR A 128 14.22 -8.97 8.37
CA THR A 128 13.42 -7.89 8.95
C THR A 128 14.33 -6.91 9.68
N THR A 129 14.23 -5.63 9.36
CA THR A 129 14.88 -4.54 10.10
C THR A 129 13.86 -3.86 10.99
N VAL A 130 14.11 -3.84 12.30
CA VAL A 130 13.25 -3.10 13.23
C VAL A 130 13.69 -1.64 13.29
N LEU A 131 12.73 -0.73 13.10
CA LEU A 131 12.87 0.72 13.18
C LEU A 131 12.01 1.27 14.33
N PRO A 132 12.27 2.51 14.78
CA PRO A 132 11.48 3.12 15.85
C PRO A 132 9.97 3.13 15.57
N PRO A 133 9.14 2.97 16.61
CA PRO A 133 7.70 3.03 16.47
C PRO A 133 7.25 4.43 16.01
N PRO A 134 6.10 4.53 15.32
CA PRO A 134 5.47 5.81 15.05
C PRO A 134 5.20 6.58 16.35
N PRO A 135 5.23 7.93 16.32
CA PRO A 135 4.97 8.72 17.51
C PRO A 135 3.51 8.55 17.96
N ALA A 136 3.30 8.48 19.27
CA ALA A 136 1.96 8.58 19.84
C ALA A 136 1.39 9.98 19.58
N SER A 137 0.12 10.07 19.19
CA SER A 137 -0.53 11.37 18.97
C SER A 137 -1.05 11.94 20.29
N ALA A 138 -0.93 13.24 20.49
CA ALA A 138 -1.49 13.92 21.65
C ALA A 138 -3.01 13.67 21.74
N GLY A 139 -3.49 13.23 22.92
CA GLY A 139 -4.91 12.88 23.12
C GLY A 139 -5.29 11.46 22.67
N PHE A 140 -4.44 10.78 21.90
CA PHE A 140 -4.58 9.36 21.54
C PHE A 140 -3.44 8.57 22.18
N ALA A 141 -3.46 8.50 23.50
CA ALA A 141 -2.57 7.59 24.23
C ALA A 141 -2.84 6.17 23.71
N SER A 142 -1.84 5.57 23.07
CA SER A 142 -1.82 4.15 22.73
C SER A 142 -3.13 3.65 22.07
N ASN A 143 -3.52 4.26 20.94
CA ASN A 143 -4.57 3.75 20.05
C ASN A 143 -5.86 3.28 20.77
N PRO A 144 -6.77 4.19 21.16
CA PRO A 144 -8.10 3.76 21.61
C PRO A 144 -8.75 2.97 20.48
N VAL A 145 -9.18 1.74 20.79
CA VAL A 145 -9.72 0.72 19.89
C VAL A 145 -10.43 1.34 18.67
N GLY A 146 -9.78 1.28 17.51
CA GLY A 146 -10.38 1.62 16.22
C GLY A 146 -9.91 2.92 15.56
N LEU A 147 -9.07 3.74 16.20
CA LEU A 147 -8.48 4.93 15.57
C LEU A 147 -6.99 4.75 15.30
N MET A 148 -6.72 4.07 14.20
CA MET A 148 -5.36 3.90 13.68
C MET A 148 -5.03 4.99 12.66
N GLY A 149 -3.83 5.53 12.74
CA GLY A 149 -3.33 6.40 11.68
C GLY A 149 -3.11 5.63 10.38
N ARG A 150 -2.81 6.34 9.30
CA ARG A 150 -2.60 5.76 7.97
C ARG A 150 -1.12 5.80 7.62
N TYR A 151 -0.63 4.74 7.01
CA TYR A 151 0.76 4.66 6.56
C TYR A 151 0.87 4.69 5.04
N SER A 152 1.92 5.31 4.55
CA SER A 152 2.33 5.26 3.15
C SER A 152 3.85 5.26 3.07
N ALA A 153 4.41 4.66 2.03
CA ALA A 153 5.85 4.59 1.85
C ALA A 153 6.22 5.13 0.46
N SER A 154 7.25 5.95 0.44
CA SER A 154 7.90 6.47 -0.76
C SER A 154 9.30 5.87 -0.88
N PRO A 155 10.03 6.13 -1.98
CA PRO A 155 11.37 5.60 -2.11
C PRO A 155 12.35 5.97 -0.98
N ALA A 156 12.10 7.09 -0.28
CA ALA A 156 13.01 7.67 0.71
C ALA A 156 12.38 7.97 2.07
N ALA A 157 11.09 7.66 2.27
CA ALA A 157 10.42 7.91 3.54
C ALA A 157 9.27 6.93 3.80
N LEU A 158 9.09 6.58 5.07
CA LEU A 158 7.83 6.07 5.59
C LEU A 158 7.06 7.24 6.18
N VAL A 159 5.80 7.40 5.79
CA VAL A 159 4.92 8.50 6.19
C VAL A 159 3.79 7.93 7.03
N TYR A 160 3.45 8.64 8.09
CA TYR A 160 2.39 8.32 9.03
C TYR A 160 1.48 9.53 9.19
N LEU A 161 0.22 9.39 8.80
CA LEU A 161 -0.84 10.34 9.14
C LEU A 161 -1.51 9.86 10.42
N SER A 162 -1.29 10.59 11.50
CA SER A 162 -1.81 10.25 12.81
C SER A 162 -3.32 10.46 12.90
N PRO A 163 -4.03 9.78 13.84
CA PRO A 163 -5.44 10.05 14.11
C PRO A 163 -5.74 11.50 14.52
N ALA A 164 -4.74 12.23 15.03
CA ALA A 164 -4.84 13.66 15.34
C ALA A 164 -4.59 14.55 14.11
N ASN A 165 -4.57 13.99 12.89
CA ASN A 165 -4.25 14.67 11.64
C ASN A 165 -2.84 15.29 11.61
N GLU A 166 -1.90 14.73 12.38
CA GLU A 166 -0.51 15.13 12.31
C GLU A 166 0.22 14.25 11.30
N LEU A 167 0.95 14.87 10.38
CA LEU A 167 1.75 14.14 9.41
C LEU A 167 3.17 13.99 9.96
N HIS A 168 3.65 12.76 10.04
CA HIS A 168 5.00 12.41 10.48
C HIS A 168 5.71 11.63 9.39
N TYR A 169 7.04 11.74 9.32
CA TYR A 169 7.84 10.92 8.42
C TYR A 169 9.07 10.36 9.12
N LEU A 170 9.47 9.17 8.70
CA LEU A 170 10.73 8.55 9.01
C LEU A 170 11.53 8.44 7.72
N ALA A 171 12.62 9.19 7.62
CA ALA A 171 13.52 9.09 6.48
C ALA A 171 14.12 7.67 6.43
N VAL A 172 14.13 7.06 5.25
CA VAL A 172 14.73 5.75 5.02
C VAL A 172 15.61 5.81 3.78
N ASP A 173 16.70 5.03 3.80
CA ASP A 173 17.43 4.68 2.60
C ASP A 173 17.17 3.21 2.31
N GLN A 174 16.43 2.92 1.25
CA GLN A 174 16.14 1.54 0.87
C GLN A 174 17.41 0.73 0.58
N ASN A 175 18.50 1.35 0.16
CA ASN A 175 19.77 0.66 -0.08
C ASN A 175 20.52 0.36 1.22
N ASN A 176 20.20 1.08 2.30
CA ASN A 176 20.83 0.96 3.60
C ASN A 176 19.83 1.12 4.76
N MET A 177 18.90 0.16 4.88
CA MET A 177 17.90 0.17 5.96
C MET A 177 18.51 0.16 7.36
N ALA A 178 19.71 -0.37 7.52
CA ALA A 178 20.42 -0.36 8.81
C ALA A 178 20.71 1.08 9.29
N ALA A 179 20.99 2.03 8.38
CA ALA A 179 21.19 3.42 8.73
C ALA A 179 19.90 4.09 9.27
N ALA A 180 18.73 3.59 8.88
CA ALA A 180 17.45 4.13 9.35
C ALA A 180 17.11 3.75 10.80
N THR A 181 17.83 2.81 11.41
CA THR A 181 17.57 2.35 12.79
C THR A 181 17.76 3.46 13.83
N GLY A 182 18.65 4.43 13.56
CA GLY A 182 18.87 5.61 14.40
C GLY A 182 18.01 6.82 14.04
N ASN A 183 17.26 6.76 12.93
CA ASN A 183 16.42 7.87 12.50
C ASN A 183 15.21 8.00 13.42
N LYS A 184 14.81 9.23 13.70
CA LYS A 184 13.59 9.52 14.47
C LYS A 184 12.48 9.96 13.53
N TRP A 185 11.25 9.65 13.92
CA TRP A 185 10.09 10.26 13.29
C TRP A 185 10.14 11.78 13.48
N ALA A 186 9.95 12.50 12.38
CA ALA A 186 9.89 13.95 12.36
C ALA A 186 8.49 14.39 11.93
N GLN A 187 7.94 15.39 12.62
CA GLN A 187 6.64 15.96 12.30
C GLN A 187 6.77 16.96 11.15
N ILE A 188 5.92 16.81 10.14
CA ILE A 188 5.77 17.77 9.04
C ILE A 188 4.83 18.88 9.52
N SER A 189 5.41 20.04 9.80
CA SER A 189 4.67 21.23 10.19
C SER A 189 4.36 22.05 8.93
N SER A 190 3.15 21.91 8.39
CA SER A 190 2.66 22.82 7.34
C SER A 190 1.40 23.51 7.85
N SER A 191 1.36 24.84 7.76
CA SER A 191 0.18 25.64 8.09
C SER A 191 -1.04 25.22 7.25
N GLU A 192 -0.83 24.75 6.02
CA GLU A 192 -1.88 24.23 5.14
C GLU A 192 -2.44 22.89 5.64
N LEU A 193 -1.59 22.00 6.17
CA LEU A 193 -2.03 20.74 6.77
C LEU A 193 -2.84 21.00 8.05
N VAL A 194 -2.40 21.96 8.88
CA VAL A 194 -3.13 22.38 10.08
C VAL A 194 -4.49 22.99 9.70
N ALA A 195 -4.55 23.82 8.65
CA ALA A 195 -5.80 24.39 8.16
C ALA A 195 -6.74 23.32 7.58
N ALA A 196 -6.22 22.33 6.84
CA ALA A 196 -7.00 21.21 6.31
C ALA A 196 -7.58 20.32 7.42
N ALA A 197 -6.83 20.10 8.51
CA ALA A 197 -7.28 19.35 9.67
C ALA A 197 -8.36 20.08 10.49
N ALA A 198 -8.43 21.42 10.43
CA ALA A 198 -9.41 22.24 11.13
C ALA A 198 -10.78 22.29 10.42
N VAL A 199 -10.86 21.87 9.15
CA VAL A 199 -12.12 21.75 8.42
C VAL A 199 -12.76 20.40 8.77
N ASP A 200 -13.58 20.39 9.82
CA ASP A 200 -14.45 19.26 10.12
C ASP A 200 -15.54 19.13 9.03
N PRO A 201 -15.60 18.05 8.24
CA PRO A 201 -16.64 17.85 7.24
C PRO A 201 -18.03 17.61 7.84
N SER A 202 -18.15 17.48 9.16
CA SER A 202 -19.43 17.29 9.85
C SER A 202 -20.14 18.60 10.25
N ALA A 203 -19.49 19.75 10.11
CA ALA A 203 -20.00 21.05 10.53
C ALA A 203 -20.57 21.89 9.38
N THR A 204 -21.51 21.38 8.57
CA THR A 204 -22.43 22.23 7.80
C THR A 204 -23.72 21.47 7.45
N SER A 205 -24.65 21.44 8.40
CA SER A 205 -26.07 21.20 8.11
C SER A 205 -26.75 22.54 7.83
N ALA A 206 -26.76 22.98 6.56
CA ALA A 206 -27.66 24.03 6.09
C ALA A 206 -28.18 23.64 4.69
N PRO A 207 -29.50 23.58 4.46
CA PRO A 207 -30.03 23.26 3.14
C PRO A 207 -29.92 24.50 2.27
N VAL A 208 -28.96 24.52 1.35
CA VAL A 208 -28.90 25.56 0.31
C VAL A 208 -29.34 24.94 -0.99
N SER A 209 -30.59 25.21 -1.37
CA SER A 209 -31.08 25.00 -2.73
C SER A 209 -30.36 25.99 -3.66
N GLY A 210 -29.30 25.54 -4.30
CA GLY A 210 -28.54 26.34 -5.24
C GLY A 210 -27.84 25.45 -6.26
N SER A 211 -28.39 25.40 -7.46
CA SER A 211 -27.78 24.75 -8.63
C SER A 211 -26.48 25.48 -8.98
N ALA A 212 -25.33 24.87 -8.68
CA ALA A 212 -24.04 25.31 -9.20
C ALA A 212 -23.15 24.09 -9.50
N SER A 213 -22.69 24.03 -10.73
CA SER A 213 -21.72 23.07 -11.24
C SER A 213 -20.35 23.35 -10.63
N SER A 214 -19.81 22.41 -9.85
CA SER A 214 -18.37 22.30 -9.64
C SER A 214 -17.99 20.86 -9.27
N THR A 215 -17.01 20.36 -10.00
CA THR A 215 -16.33 19.08 -9.81
C THR A 215 -15.53 19.12 -8.51
N ALA A 216 -15.92 18.30 -7.53
CA ALA A 216 -15.11 18.00 -6.35
C ALA A 216 -15.09 16.49 -6.11
N THR A 217 -13.96 15.85 -6.41
CA THR A 217 -13.64 14.47 -6.04
C THR A 217 -13.00 14.46 -4.65
N GLY A 218 -13.80 14.21 -3.63
CA GLY A 218 -13.37 13.99 -2.25
C GLY A 218 -14.04 12.74 -1.68
N MET A 219 -13.23 11.84 -1.10
CA MET A 219 -13.68 10.55 -0.55
C MET A 219 -14.44 10.77 0.76
N VAL A 220 -15.77 10.74 0.70
CA VAL A 220 -16.64 10.73 1.89
C VAL A 220 -16.91 9.28 2.29
N THR A 221 -16.47 8.89 3.50
CA THR A 221 -16.87 7.63 4.12
C THR A 221 -18.11 7.88 5.00
N THR A 222 -19.31 7.74 4.44
CA THR A 222 -20.53 7.72 5.27
C THR A 222 -20.92 6.29 5.60
N ARG A 223 -20.86 5.98 6.90
CA ARG A 223 -21.49 4.82 7.52
C ARG A 223 -22.99 5.10 7.63
N ALA A 224 -23.80 4.57 6.72
CA ALA A 224 -25.25 4.60 6.82
C ALA A 224 -25.77 3.19 7.13
N THR A 225 -26.40 3.05 8.30
CA THR A 225 -27.27 1.92 8.63
C THR A 225 -28.70 2.31 8.24
N GLY A 226 -29.32 1.54 7.35
CA GLY A 226 -30.71 1.78 6.95
C GLY A 226 -31.13 0.94 5.76
N SER A 227 -32.02 -0.04 6.00
CA SER A 227 -32.72 -0.78 4.96
C SER A 227 -33.70 0.14 4.22
N ALA A 228 -33.67 0.13 2.88
CA ALA A 228 -34.85 0.45 2.06
C ALA A 228 -34.72 -0.12 0.64
N THR A 229 -35.87 -0.57 0.17
CA THR A 229 -36.18 -1.35 -1.04
C THR A 229 -36.20 -0.54 -2.34
N GLY A 230 -35.65 -1.15 -3.39
CA GLY A 230 -35.99 -1.08 -4.83
C GLY A 230 -36.63 0.15 -5.48
N SER A 231 -36.02 0.63 -6.57
CA SER A 231 -36.66 0.75 -7.90
C SER A 231 -35.62 1.10 -8.97
N ALA A 232 -35.70 0.41 -10.12
CA ALA A 232 -34.82 0.58 -11.26
C ALA A 232 -35.25 1.76 -12.14
N SER A 233 -34.30 2.60 -12.55
CA SER A 233 -34.47 3.59 -13.61
C SER A 233 -33.36 3.47 -14.67
N LYS A 234 -33.80 3.40 -15.93
CA LYS A 234 -33.02 3.22 -17.18
C LYS A 234 -31.99 4.35 -17.39
N PRO A 235 -30.85 4.08 -18.07
CA PRO A 235 -29.88 5.12 -18.41
C PRO A 235 -30.27 5.85 -19.70
N SER A 236 -30.39 7.18 -19.62
CA SER A 236 -30.33 8.07 -20.79
C SER A 236 -28.88 8.46 -21.05
N GLY A 237 -28.41 8.20 -22.26
CA GLY A 237 -27.03 8.44 -22.66
C GLY A 237 -26.66 9.92 -22.76
N THR A 238 -25.46 10.22 -22.29
CA THR A 238 -24.69 11.41 -22.66
C THR A 238 -23.22 11.04 -22.70
N THR A 239 -22.63 11.19 -23.87
CA THR A 239 -21.21 11.05 -24.18
C THR A 239 -20.40 12.09 -23.40
N SER A 240 -19.49 11.64 -22.53
CA SER A 240 -18.44 12.49 -21.96
C SER A 240 -17.08 11.96 -22.38
N ALA A 241 -16.38 12.80 -23.13
CA ALA A 241 -15.01 12.60 -23.57
C ALA A 241 -14.07 12.60 -22.36
N ASN A 242 -13.29 11.54 -22.20
CA ASN A 242 -12.20 11.48 -21.23
C ASN A 242 -11.11 12.46 -21.66
N GLY A 243 -10.86 13.46 -20.82
CA GLY A 243 -9.74 14.39 -20.96
C GLY A 243 -8.42 13.68 -20.67
N ALA A 244 -7.73 13.25 -21.73
CA ALA A 244 -6.31 12.99 -21.69
C ALA A 244 -5.58 14.32 -21.95
N LEU A 245 -4.97 14.89 -20.92
CA LEU A 245 -3.94 15.91 -21.11
C LEU A 245 -2.69 15.20 -21.63
N GLY A 246 -2.53 15.19 -22.95
CA GLY A 246 -1.29 14.82 -23.61
C GLY A 246 -0.24 15.89 -23.36
N LEU A 247 0.88 15.49 -22.76
CA LEU A 247 2.08 16.30 -22.66
C LEU A 247 2.89 16.06 -23.95
N ASP A 248 2.80 17.03 -24.85
CA ASP A 248 3.54 17.09 -26.10
C ASP A 248 4.97 17.57 -25.79
N VAL A 249 5.97 16.68 -25.87
CA VAL A 249 7.39 17.05 -25.83
C VAL A 249 8.02 16.57 -27.12
N GLY A 250 8.07 17.48 -28.08
CA GLY A 250 8.73 17.29 -29.37
C GLY A 250 10.25 17.12 -29.24
N LEU A 251 10.74 16.05 -29.88
CA LEU A 251 11.96 15.96 -30.69
C LEU A 251 13.11 16.92 -30.36
N GLY A 252 14.10 16.42 -29.61
CA GLY A 252 15.46 16.94 -29.57
C GLY A 252 16.45 15.79 -29.57
N ALA A 253 16.97 15.44 -30.74
CA ALA A 253 17.93 14.36 -30.96
C ALA A 253 19.23 14.58 -30.18
N SER A 254 19.75 13.55 -29.51
CA SER A 254 21.18 13.36 -29.26
C SER A 254 21.50 11.89 -29.00
N LEU A 255 22.22 11.32 -29.96
CA LEU A 255 22.94 10.06 -29.90
C LEU A 255 23.91 10.06 -28.70
N VAL A 256 23.87 9.02 -27.86
CA VAL A 256 25.07 8.50 -27.19
C VAL A 256 25.01 6.97 -27.22
N ALA A 257 25.81 6.39 -28.11
CA ALA A 257 26.17 4.98 -28.11
C ALA A 257 27.26 4.76 -27.05
N VAL A 258 27.04 3.85 -26.09
CA VAL A 258 28.12 3.27 -25.29
C VAL A 258 27.91 1.76 -25.18
N LEU A 259 28.62 1.08 -26.07
CA LEU A 259 29.47 -0.09 -25.84
C LEU A 259 28.99 -1.14 -24.82
N VAL A 260 28.38 -2.21 -25.34
CA VAL A 260 28.29 -3.52 -24.68
C VAL A 260 29.67 -4.16 -24.71
N GLY A 261 30.36 -4.15 -23.58
CA GLY A 261 31.53 -4.97 -23.32
C GLY A 261 31.10 -6.39 -22.95
N VAL A 262 31.29 -7.32 -23.88
CA VAL A 262 31.35 -8.75 -23.62
C VAL A 262 32.52 -9.04 -22.69
N GLN A 263 32.31 -9.71 -21.57
CA GLN A 263 33.35 -10.60 -21.04
C GLN A 263 32.78 -11.80 -20.29
N ALA A 264 33.40 -12.93 -20.61
CA ALA A 264 32.97 -14.29 -20.44
C ALA A 264 33.23 -14.89 -19.05
N TRP A 265 32.62 -16.05 -18.84
CA TRP A 265 32.99 -17.10 -17.90
C TRP A 265 34.50 -17.31 -17.69
N PHE A 266 34.96 -17.54 -16.45
CA PHE A 266 35.41 -18.85 -15.90
C PHE A 266 36.16 -18.71 -14.55
N MET A 267 35.96 -19.73 -13.70
CA MET A 267 36.87 -20.29 -12.67
C MET A 267 37.20 -19.47 -11.41
N PHE A 268 36.67 -19.87 -10.25
CA PHE A 268 37.33 -20.72 -9.23
C PHE A 268 36.28 -21.31 -8.28
#